data_AF-F7E3H1-F1
#
_entry.id   AF-F7E3H1-F1
#
_cell.length_a   1.000
_cell.length_b   1.000
_cell.length_c   1.000
_cell.angle_alpha   90.00
_cell.angle_beta   90.00
_cell.angle_gamma   90.00
#
_symmetry.space_group_name_H-M   'P 1'
#
loop_
_entity.id
_entity.type
_entity.pdbx_description
1 polymer ?
#
loop_
_entity_poly.entity_id
_entity_poly.type
_entity_poly.pdbx_seq_one_letter_code
_entity_poly.pdbx_strand_id
1 'polypeptide(L)'
;MLSELKARSRDRSSWIQIWPQTQYTALILRQKVTLVDRMASVVNGTGPVLLMLLSLWVLPGYSEDLAWQEFMKQHHLSLGLDFNQLSCEGLMGAKESLKGKASHTFIYAFWSQIEDICYRDGLDRYENVQVWSKKPFKILTCEQLESGQGYRSISSYSYVELHCGLNGFPVSLEDIKVKKIISN
;
A
#
# COMPACT_ATOMS: atom_id res chain seq x y z
N MET A 1 46.59 -34.99 38.42
CA MET A 1 47.08 -34.54 37.10
C MET A 1 46.98 -35.75 36.20
N LEU A 2 46.01 -35.75 35.26
CA LEU A 2 45.46 -36.94 34.55
C LEU A 2 44.86 -37.98 35.54
N SER A 3 43.79 -38.72 35.31
CA SER A 3 42.87 -39.00 34.22
C SER A 3 41.66 -39.70 34.86
N GLU A 4 40.45 -39.54 34.31
CA GLU A 4 39.56 -40.65 33.92
C GLU A 4 38.09 -40.23 33.76
N LEU A 5 37.53 -40.79 32.69
CA LEU A 5 36.23 -40.56 32.10
C LEU A 5 35.12 -41.23 32.93
N LYS A 6 33.99 -40.54 33.06
CA LYS A 6 32.70 -41.22 33.25
C LYS A 6 31.63 -40.57 32.38
N ALA A 7 31.22 -41.32 31.36
CA ALA A 7 30.10 -41.01 30.50
C ALA A 7 28.78 -40.96 31.28
N ARG A 8 27.92 -39.97 30.98
CA ARG A 8 26.48 -40.08 31.21
C ARG A 8 25.69 -39.25 30.19
N SER A 9 24.67 -39.92 29.67
CA SER A 9 23.69 -39.50 28.68
C SER A 9 22.98 -38.17 28.96
N ARG A 10 22.57 -37.46 27.90
CA ARG A 10 21.18 -37.39 27.40
C ARG A 10 20.92 -36.03 26.71
N ASP A 11 20.38 -36.11 25.49
CA ASP A 11 19.60 -35.11 24.75
C ASP A 11 20.07 -33.66 24.64
N ARG A 12 20.34 -33.23 23.39
CA ARG A 12 19.27 -32.60 22.60
C ARG A 12 19.72 -32.41 21.15
N SER A 13 19.04 -33.12 20.27
CA SER A 13 18.97 -32.86 18.84
C SER A 13 18.45 -31.44 18.58
N SER A 14 19.21 -30.63 17.86
CA SER A 14 18.70 -29.52 17.05
C SER A 14 19.83 -28.88 16.23
N TRP A 15 20.15 -29.48 15.09
CA TRP A 15 20.76 -28.72 13.99
C TRP A 15 20.02 -29.08 12.70
N ILE A 16 19.19 -28.13 12.27
CA ILE A 16 19.03 -27.69 10.89
C ILE A 16 18.67 -28.81 9.88
N GLN A 17 17.37 -29.01 9.68
CA GLN A 17 16.85 -29.43 8.38
C GLN A 17 16.35 -28.19 7.62
N ILE A 18 16.99 -28.01 6.48
CA ILE A 18 16.78 -27.02 5.45
C ILE A 18 15.56 -27.46 4.59
N TRP A 19 14.73 -26.47 4.21
CA TRP A 19 13.66 -26.44 3.18
C TRP A 19 12.20 -26.72 3.56
N PRO A 20 11.35 -25.68 3.51
CA PRO A 20 9.93 -25.79 3.18
C PRO A 20 9.57 -25.27 1.78
N GLN A 21 10.48 -24.70 0.99
CA GLN A 21 10.11 -23.91 -0.20
C GLN A 21 9.68 -24.73 -1.44
N THR A 22 10.07 -25.99 -1.58
CA THR A 22 9.82 -26.79 -2.80
C THR A 22 8.50 -27.55 -2.82
N GLN A 23 7.81 -27.70 -1.69
CA GLN A 23 6.50 -28.38 -1.66
C GLN A 23 5.34 -27.44 -2.02
N TYR A 24 5.43 -26.15 -1.70
CA TYR A 24 4.38 -25.18 -2.00
C TYR A 24 4.27 -24.87 -3.50
N THR A 25 5.39 -24.84 -4.24
CA THR A 25 5.38 -24.59 -5.69
C THR A 25 4.77 -25.75 -6.47
N ALA A 26 5.01 -26.99 -6.06
CA ALA A 26 4.44 -28.19 -6.68
C ALA A 26 2.92 -28.32 -6.45
N LEU A 27 2.43 -27.90 -5.28
CA LEU A 27 0.99 -27.89 -4.98
C LEU A 27 0.25 -26.83 -5.82
N ILE A 28 0.83 -25.63 -5.95
CA ILE A 28 0.27 -24.55 -6.77
C ILE A 28 0.27 -24.92 -8.27
N LEU A 29 1.33 -25.59 -8.76
CA LEU A 29 1.38 -26.08 -10.14
C LEU A 29 0.34 -27.18 -10.41
N ARG A 30 0.13 -28.14 -9.50
CA ARG A 30 -0.91 -29.18 -9.65
C ARG A 30 -2.33 -28.63 -9.56
N GLN A 31 -2.55 -27.60 -8.75
CA GLN A 31 -3.85 -26.94 -8.64
C GLN A 31 -4.16 -26.08 -9.88
N LYS A 32 -3.13 -25.48 -10.52
CA LYS A 32 -3.28 -24.78 -11.80
C LYS A 32 -3.63 -25.73 -12.96
N VAL A 33 -3.01 -26.91 -13.04
CA VAL A 33 -3.24 -27.86 -14.15
C VAL A 33 -4.63 -28.52 -14.06
N THR A 34 -5.09 -28.89 -12.87
CA THR A 34 -6.43 -29.50 -12.68
C THR A 34 -7.58 -28.51 -12.87
N LEU A 35 -7.35 -27.22 -12.63
CA LEU A 35 -8.32 -26.17 -12.92
C LEU A 35 -8.45 -25.94 -14.44
N VAL A 36 -7.33 -25.92 -15.17
CA VAL A 36 -7.30 -25.72 -16.64
C VAL A 36 -7.96 -26.89 -17.39
N ASP A 37 -7.72 -28.14 -16.98
CA ASP A 37 -8.38 -29.31 -17.61
C ASP A 37 -9.90 -29.36 -17.36
N ARG A 38 -10.38 -28.84 -16.22
CA ARG A 38 -11.84 -28.72 -15.98
C ARG A 38 -12.50 -27.60 -16.77
N MET A 39 -11.76 -26.54 -17.12
CA MET A 39 -12.28 -25.45 -17.97
C MET A 39 -12.43 -25.87 -19.43
N ALA A 40 -11.63 -26.82 -19.92
CA ALA A 40 -11.68 -27.31 -21.29
C ALA A 40 -12.99 -28.07 -21.62
N SER A 41 -13.69 -28.62 -20.61
CA SER A 41 -14.94 -29.37 -20.79
C SER A 41 -16.20 -28.49 -20.87
N VAL A 42 -16.13 -27.23 -20.41
CA VAL A 42 -17.26 -26.28 -20.42
C VAL A 42 -17.30 -25.46 -21.73
N VAL A 43 -16.33 -25.65 -22.63
CA VAL A 43 -16.24 -24.98 -23.93
C VAL A 43 -16.92 -25.84 -25.00
N ASN A 44 -18.24 -26.04 -24.87
CA ASN A 44 -19.05 -26.48 -26.00
C ASN A 44 -20.26 -25.55 -26.11
N GLY A 45 -20.24 -24.70 -27.14
CA GLY A 45 -21.39 -23.93 -27.64
C GLY A 45 -21.61 -22.53 -27.08
N THR A 46 -21.29 -22.26 -25.81
CA THR A 46 -21.62 -20.97 -25.15
C THR A 46 -20.44 -20.27 -24.46
N GLY A 47 -19.26 -20.91 -24.44
CA GLY A 47 -18.06 -20.44 -23.74
C GLY A 47 -17.48 -19.08 -24.17
N PRO A 48 -17.40 -18.73 -25.47
CA PRO A 48 -16.81 -17.45 -25.89
C PRO A 48 -17.63 -16.24 -25.43
N VAL A 49 -18.96 -16.37 -25.45
CA VAL A 49 -19.88 -15.30 -25.03
C VAL A 49 -19.85 -15.12 -23.52
N LEU A 50 -19.79 -16.23 -22.77
CA LEU A 50 -19.72 -16.18 -21.30
C LEU A 50 -18.38 -15.60 -20.80
N LEU A 51 -17.26 -15.90 -21.47
CA LEU A 51 -15.94 -15.32 -21.17
C LEU A 51 -15.88 -13.81 -21.43
N MET A 52 -16.53 -13.33 -22.50
CA MET A 52 -16.67 -11.89 -22.77
C MET A 52 -17.53 -11.18 -21.71
N LEU A 53 -18.63 -11.81 -21.27
CA LEU A 53 -19.45 -11.25 -20.20
C LEU A 53 -18.67 -11.18 -18.88
N LEU A 54 -17.92 -12.22 -18.51
CA LEU A 54 -17.10 -12.25 -17.28
C LEU A 54 -16.02 -11.17 -17.25
N SER A 55 -15.39 -10.84 -18.38
CA SER A 55 -14.38 -9.79 -18.43
C SER A 55 -14.97 -8.39 -18.17
N LEU A 56 -16.22 -8.13 -18.57
CA LEU A 56 -16.93 -6.88 -18.29
C LEU A 56 -17.28 -6.68 -16.79
N TRP A 57 -17.50 -7.76 -16.03
CA TRP A 57 -17.80 -7.67 -14.59
C TRP A 57 -16.57 -7.45 -13.70
N VAL A 58 -15.38 -7.88 -14.15
CA VAL A 58 -14.14 -7.80 -13.35
C VAL A 58 -13.43 -6.45 -13.48
N LEU A 59 -13.66 -5.73 -14.58
CA LEU A 59 -12.97 -4.46 -14.88
C LEU A 59 -13.23 -3.30 -13.88
N PRO A 60 -14.47 -3.04 -13.42
CA PRO A 60 -14.75 -1.82 -12.65
C PRO A 60 -14.05 -1.77 -11.29
N GLY A 61 -13.96 -2.91 -10.58
CA GLY A 61 -13.32 -2.96 -9.26
C GLY A 61 -11.79 -2.91 -9.33
N TYR A 62 -11.20 -3.49 -10.38
CA TYR A 62 -9.75 -3.55 -10.55
C TYR A 62 -9.10 -2.17 -10.73
N SER A 63 -9.77 -1.24 -11.42
CA SER A 63 -9.22 0.11 -11.64
C SER A 63 -9.17 0.96 -10.37
N GLU A 64 -10.15 0.82 -9.48
CA GLU A 64 -10.17 1.61 -8.24
C GLU A 64 -9.15 1.10 -7.21
N ASP A 65 -8.91 -0.22 -7.17
CA ASP A 65 -7.84 -0.80 -6.37
C ASP A 65 -6.46 -0.28 -6.82
N LEU A 66 -6.25 -0.11 -8.13
CA LEU A 66 -5.04 0.51 -8.68
C LEU A 66 -4.92 2.00 -8.32
N ALA A 67 -6.03 2.74 -8.35
CA ALA A 67 -6.05 4.15 -7.99
C ALA A 67 -5.68 4.36 -6.51
N TRP A 68 -6.27 3.56 -5.61
CA TRP A 68 -5.89 3.56 -4.19
C TRP A 68 -4.43 3.17 -3.98
N GLN A 69 -3.94 2.12 -4.66
CA GLN A 69 -2.54 1.70 -4.55
C GLN A 69 -1.58 2.82 -4.96
N GLU A 70 -1.86 3.51 -6.07
CA GLU A 70 -1.00 4.60 -6.54
C GLU A 70 -1.10 5.82 -5.62
N PHE A 71 -2.31 6.15 -5.12
CA PHE A 71 -2.49 7.21 -4.12
C PHE A 71 -1.64 6.94 -2.87
N MET A 72 -1.76 5.74 -2.29
CA MET A 72 -1.01 5.36 -1.08
C MET A 72 0.48 5.32 -1.35
N LYS A 73 0.90 4.78 -2.51
CA LYS A 73 2.30 4.79 -2.92
C LYS A 73 2.85 6.21 -3.05
N GLN A 74 2.08 7.18 -3.51
CA GLN A 74 2.54 8.58 -3.65
C GLN A 74 2.52 9.35 -2.33
N HIS A 75 1.43 9.27 -1.57
CA HIS A 75 1.16 10.18 -0.46
C HIS A 75 1.46 9.62 0.93
N HIS A 76 1.42 8.31 1.16
CA HIS A 76 1.59 7.77 2.52
C HIS A 76 3.07 7.71 2.95
N LEU A 77 3.31 8.12 4.20
CA LEU A 77 4.54 7.88 4.95
C LEU A 77 4.21 7.08 6.21
N SER A 78 4.83 5.92 6.35
CA SER A 78 4.63 5.02 7.49
C SER A 78 5.24 5.60 8.77
N LEU A 79 4.57 5.35 9.91
CA LEU A 79 5.05 5.72 11.25
C LEU A 79 6.34 5.01 11.68
N GLY A 80 6.81 4.02 10.92
CA GLY A 80 8.12 3.39 11.16
C GLY A 80 9.32 4.28 10.82
N LEU A 81 9.10 5.41 10.15
CA LEU A 81 10.14 6.39 9.83
C LEU A 81 10.19 7.48 10.91
N ASP A 82 11.39 7.89 11.33
CA ASP A 82 11.53 9.09 12.16
C ASP A 82 11.19 10.32 11.33
N PHE A 83 10.07 10.96 11.67
CA PHE A 83 9.57 12.11 10.93
C PHE A 83 10.58 13.25 10.82
N ASN A 84 11.42 13.45 11.85
CA ASN A 84 12.38 14.56 11.86
C ASN A 84 13.60 14.30 10.96
N GLN A 85 13.80 13.05 10.53
CA GLN A 85 14.88 12.65 9.63
C GLN A 85 14.42 12.57 8.16
N LEU A 86 13.14 12.83 7.88
CA LEU A 86 12.61 12.81 6.53
C LEU A 86 13.12 14.02 5.74
N SER A 87 13.79 13.77 4.61
CA SER A 87 14.22 14.80 3.67
C SER A 87 13.35 14.80 2.41
N CYS A 88 12.94 16.00 1.97
CA CYS A 88 12.18 16.13 0.73
C CYS A 88 12.99 15.70 -0.50
N GLU A 89 14.30 15.93 -0.52
CA GLU A 89 15.17 15.46 -1.61
C GLU A 89 15.12 13.95 -1.79
N GLY A 90 15.23 13.19 -0.68
CA GLY A 90 15.15 11.73 -0.72
C GLY A 90 13.76 11.24 -1.13
N LEU A 91 12.71 11.83 -0.58
CA LEU A 91 11.33 11.41 -0.85
C LEU A 91 10.87 11.71 -2.28
N MET A 92 11.20 12.90 -2.80
CA MET A 92 10.86 13.31 -4.17
C MET A 92 11.68 12.52 -5.21
N GLY A 93 12.92 12.15 -4.89
CA GLY A 93 13.77 11.34 -5.77
C GLY A 93 13.46 9.83 -5.74
N ALA A 94 12.96 9.30 -4.63
CA ALA A 94 12.73 7.86 -4.47
C ALA A 94 11.53 7.32 -5.26
N LYS A 95 10.58 8.17 -5.65
CA LYS A 95 9.35 7.76 -6.34
C LYS A 95 9.34 8.31 -7.76
N GLU A 96 9.29 7.41 -8.75
CA GLU A 96 9.28 7.79 -10.18
C GLU A 96 8.13 8.76 -10.50
N SER A 97 6.95 8.54 -9.91
CA SER A 97 5.76 9.38 -10.12
C SER A 97 5.88 10.79 -9.52
N LEU A 98 6.94 11.08 -8.75
CA LEU A 98 7.20 12.40 -8.18
C LEU A 98 8.33 13.17 -8.88
N LYS A 99 9.03 12.54 -9.82
CA LYS A 99 10.11 13.20 -10.54
C LYS A 99 9.59 14.42 -11.32
N GLY A 100 10.27 15.55 -11.14
CA GLY A 100 9.94 16.81 -11.82
C GLY A 100 8.71 17.54 -11.26
N LYS A 101 8.06 17.03 -10.20
CA LYS A 101 6.97 17.76 -9.53
C LYS A 101 7.53 18.91 -8.71
N ALA A 102 7.02 20.12 -8.94
CA ALA A 102 7.43 21.31 -8.17
C ALA A 102 6.92 21.29 -6.72
N SER A 103 5.84 20.56 -6.42
CA SER A 103 5.36 20.37 -5.06
C SER A 103 4.70 19.02 -4.90
N HIS A 104 4.80 18.44 -3.70
CA HIS A 104 4.08 17.23 -3.33
C HIS A 104 3.86 17.16 -1.82
N THR A 105 2.75 16.55 -1.42
CA THR A 105 2.37 16.40 -0.02
C THR A 105 2.39 14.94 0.40
N PHE A 106 3.02 14.68 1.54
CA PHE A 106 3.02 13.38 2.19
C PHE A 106 2.25 13.40 3.52
N ILE A 107 1.44 12.37 3.74
CA ILE A 107 0.63 12.17 4.95
C ILE A 107 1.33 11.14 5.83
N TYR A 108 1.74 11.55 7.04
CA TYR A 108 2.41 10.71 8.01
C TYR A 108 1.40 10.10 9.00
N ALA A 109 1.05 8.84 8.77
CA ALA A 109 0.00 8.13 9.50
C ALA A 109 0.14 6.60 9.36
N PHE A 110 -0.71 5.85 10.05
CA PHE A 110 -1.00 4.47 9.62
C PHE A 110 -1.90 4.53 8.37
N TRP A 111 -1.70 3.63 7.41
CA TRP A 111 -2.51 3.59 6.19
C TRP A 111 -4.01 3.53 6.47
N SER A 112 -4.41 2.72 7.46
CA SER A 112 -5.81 2.54 7.84
C SER A 112 -6.47 3.85 8.30
N GLN A 113 -5.71 4.76 8.93
CA GLN A 113 -6.27 6.06 9.33
C GLN A 113 -6.59 6.96 8.13
N ILE A 114 -5.87 6.79 7.01
CA ILE A 114 -6.14 7.52 5.77
C ILE A 114 -7.36 6.92 5.08
N GLU A 115 -7.46 5.59 5.04
CA GLU A 115 -8.63 4.86 4.51
C GLU A 115 -9.91 5.20 5.28
N ASP A 116 -9.83 5.30 6.60
CA ASP A 116 -10.95 5.63 7.49
C ASP A 116 -11.59 7.01 7.20
N ILE A 117 -10.91 7.90 6.45
CA ILE A 117 -11.50 9.17 6.00
C ILE A 117 -12.64 8.91 5.01
N CYS A 118 -12.41 7.97 4.07
CA CYS A 118 -13.39 7.57 3.07
C CYS A 118 -14.38 6.54 3.61
N TYR A 119 -14.12 5.97 4.78
CA TYR A 119 -15.05 5.09 5.46
C TYR A 119 -16.25 5.88 6.03
N ARG A 120 -17.42 5.71 5.40
CA ARG A 120 -18.72 6.20 5.90
C ARG A 120 -19.54 5.03 6.45
N ASP A 121 -20.25 5.24 7.55
CA ASP A 121 -21.22 4.26 8.04
C ASP A 121 -22.48 4.26 7.13
N GLY A 122 -23.05 3.08 6.84
CA GLY A 122 -24.32 2.97 6.10
C GLY A 122 -24.20 2.58 4.61
N LEU A 123 -25.23 2.94 3.83
CA LEU A 123 -25.36 2.66 2.38
C LEU A 123 -24.63 3.68 1.49
N ASP A 124 -24.26 4.85 2.03
CA ASP A 124 -23.50 5.91 1.33
C ASP A 124 -22.00 5.59 1.21
N ARG A 125 -21.62 4.32 1.36
CA ARG A 125 -20.21 3.87 1.32
C ARG A 125 -19.57 3.96 -0.05
N TYR A 126 -20.40 4.05 -1.10
CA TYR A 126 -19.97 3.89 -2.48
C TYR A 126 -20.23 5.15 -3.31
N GLU A 127 -20.05 6.32 -2.69
CA GLU A 127 -20.20 7.59 -3.38
C GLU A 127 -18.82 8.13 -3.79
N ASN A 128 -18.74 8.56 -5.04
CA ASN A 128 -17.60 9.30 -5.55
C ASN A 128 -17.71 10.75 -5.02
N VAL A 129 -17.06 11.03 -3.89
CA VAL A 129 -17.24 12.29 -3.14
C VAL A 129 -15.92 12.83 -2.58
N GLN A 130 -15.88 14.14 -2.35
CA GLN A 130 -14.80 14.80 -1.62
C GLN A 130 -15.14 14.85 -0.12
N VAL A 131 -14.20 14.42 0.72
CA VAL A 131 -14.41 14.28 2.16
C VAL A 131 -13.23 14.87 2.93
N TRP A 132 -13.53 15.79 3.85
CA TRP A 132 -12.55 16.32 4.79
C TRP A 132 -12.29 15.34 5.94
N SER A 133 -11.03 15.22 6.32
CA SER A 133 -10.66 14.45 7.51
C SER A 133 -11.29 15.05 8.78
N LYS A 134 -11.78 14.19 9.67
CA LYS A 134 -12.35 14.61 10.97
C LYS A 134 -11.27 15.14 11.93
N LYS A 135 -10.03 14.70 11.76
CA LYS A 135 -8.87 15.04 12.59
C LYS A 135 -7.70 15.49 11.70
N PRO A 136 -6.84 16.38 12.20
CA PRO A 136 -5.65 16.79 11.47
C PRO A 136 -4.60 15.67 11.47
N PHE A 137 -3.94 15.50 10.34
CA PHE A 137 -2.79 14.61 10.16
C PHE A 137 -1.48 15.38 10.27
N LYS A 138 -0.42 14.70 10.69
CA LYS A 138 0.93 15.21 10.52
C LYS A 138 1.30 15.07 9.05
N ILE A 139 1.69 16.17 8.42
CA ILE A 139 1.95 16.27 6.98
C ILE A 139 3.34 16.85 6.76
N LEU A 140 4.01 16.34 5.72
CA LEU A 140 5.24 16.90 5.17
C LEU A 140 4.96 17.33 3.72
N THR A 141 4.98 18.63 3.47
CA THR A 141 4.89 19.20 2.12
C THR A 141 6.29 19.55 1.62
N CYS A 142 6.60 19.12 0.41
CA CYS A 142 7.86 19.37 -0.26
C CYS A 142 7.62 20.38 -1.38
N GLU A 143 8.26 21.54 -1.31
CA GLU A 143 8.16 22.60 -2.33
C GLU A 143 9.53 22.84 -2.96
N GLN A 144 9.59 22.85 -4.29
CA GLN A 144 10.82 23.11 -5.01
C GLN A 144 11.32 24.53 -4.68
N LEU A 145 12.63 24.65 -4.46
CA LEU A 145 13.25 25.95 -4.24
C LEU A 145 13.20 26.80 -5.51
N GLU A 146 13.15 28.12 -5.37
CA GLU A 146 13.15 29.07 -6.49
C GLU A 146 14.37 28.91 -7.42
N SER A 147 15.50 28.45 -6.87
CA SER A 147 16.70 28.11 -7.63
C SER A 147 16.51 26.93 -8.60
N GLY A 148 15.40 26.19 -8.48
CA GLY A 148 15.14 24.93 -9.17
C GLY A 148 15.94 23.75 -8.61
N GLN A 149 16.88 23.99 -7.67
CA GLN A 149 17.74 22.99 -7.08
C GLN A 149 17.30 22.68 -5.65
N GLY A 150 16.83 21.44 -5.43
CA GLY A 150 16.42 20.96 -4.12
C GLY A 150 14.99 21.34 -3.74
N TYR A 151 14.59 20.91 -2.55
CA TYR A 151 13.24 21.09 -2.02
C TYR A 151 13.27 21.60 -0.59
N ARG A 152 12.37 22.52 -0.26
CA ARG A 152 12.07 22.93 1.11
C ARG A 152 11.02 21.99 1.72
N SER A 153 11.29 21.56 2.95
CA SER A 153 10.34 20.82 3.78
C SER A 153 9.46 21.75 4.60
N ILE A 154 8.15 21.54 4.55
CA ILE A 154 7.17 22.23 5.39
C ILE A 154 6.38 21.17 6.15
N SER A 155 6.57 21.14 7.47
CA SER A 155 5.91 20.20 8.36
C SER A 155 4.71 20.87 9.03
N SER A 156 3.56 20.20 9.06
CA SER A 156 2.33 20.76 9.65
C SER A 156 1.42 19.70 10.24
N TYR A 157 0.53 20.12 11.14
CA TYR A 157 -0.72 19.42 11.40
C TYR A 157 -1.81 20.06 10.54
N SER A 158 -2.47 19.27 9.70
CA SER A 158 -3.40 19.78 8.69
C SER A 158 -4.58 18.83 8.48
N TYR A 159 -5.75 19.39 8.23
CA TYR A 159 -6.88 18.62 7.71
C TYR A 159 -6.63 18.37 6.23
N VAL A 160 -7.02 17.20 5.73
CA VAL A 160 -6.91 16.83 4.31
C VAL A 160 -8.30 16.61 3.72
N GLU A 161 -8.51 17.06 2.50
CA GLU A 161 -9.66 16.70 1.70
C GLU A 161 -9.25 15.62 0.70
N LEU A 162 -9.91 14.48 0.78
CA LEU A 162 -9.65 13.37 -0.12
C LEU A 162 -10.83 13.18 -1.06
N HIS A 163 -10.53 12.82 -2.29
CA HIS A 163 -11.51 12.23 -3.18
C HIS A 163 -11.59 10.73 -2.88
N CYS A 164 -12.80 10.27 -2.57
CA CYS A 164 -13.09 8.87 -2.29
C CYS A 164 -13.69 8.22 -3.53
N GLY A 165 -13.12 7.09 -3.95
CA GLY A 165 -13.63 6.26 -5.04
C GLY A 165 -14.91 5.53 -4.67
N LEU A 166 -15.55 4.89 -5.65
CA LEU A 166 -16.79 4.15 -5.41
C LEU A 166 -16.55 2.97 -4.47
N ASN A 167 -15.36 2.39 -4.42
CA ASN A 167 -14.99 1.33 -3.47
C ASN A 167 -14.78 1.82 -2.02
N GLY A 168 -14.93 3.13 -1.74
CA GLY A 168 -14.75 3.71 -0.41
C GLY A 168 -13.29 3.91 -0.01
N PHE A 169 -12.36 3.87 -0.97
CA PHE A 169 -10.93 4.13 -0.75
C PHE A 169 -10.51 5.50 -1.30
N PRO A 170 -9.49 6.13 -0.70
CA PRO A 170 -8.96 7.39 -1.22
C PRO A 170 -8.24 7.19 -2.54
N VAL A 171 -8.54 8.03 -3.52
CA VAL A 171 -7.95 7.98 -4.87
C VAL A 171 -7.14 9.24 -5.22
N SER A 172 -7.45 10.40 -4.60
CA SER A 172 -6.67 11.63 -4.75
C SER A 172 -6.74 12.52 -3.50
N LEU A 173 -5.71 13.37 -3.36
CA LEU A 173 -5.65 14.45 -2.38
C LEU A 173 -6.08 15.73 -3.08
N GLU A 174 -7.20 16.30 -2.65
CA GLU A 174 -7.82 17.45 -3.30
C GLU A 174 -7.34 18.78 -2.69
N ASP A 175 -7.35 18.86 -1.36
CA ASP A 175 -6.96 20.08 -0.65
C ASP A 175 -6.39 19.80 0.75
N ILE A 176 -5.73 20.81 1.32
CA ILE A 176 -5.09 20.78 2.63
C ILE A 176 -5.41 22.06 3.38
N LYS A 177 -6.02 21.92 4.56
CA LYS A 177 -6.25 23.03 5.48
C LYS A 177 -5.30 22.97 6.66
N VAL A 178 -4.30 23.86 6.65
CA VAL A 178 -3.29 23.95 7.71
C VAL A 178 -3.93 24.34 9.03
N LYS A 179 -3.75 23.50 10.05
CA LYS A 179 -4.15 23.79 11.43
C LYS A 179 -3.00 24.43 12.21
N LYS A 180 -1.79 23.88 12.07
CA LYS A 180 -0.60 24.35 12.78
C LYS A 180 0.67 23.96 12.05
N ILE A 181 1.57 24.91 11.81
CA ILE A 181 2.93 24.62 11.32
C ILE A 181 3.77 24.02 12.45
N ILE A 182 4.59 23.03 12.12
CA ILE A 182 5.59 22.43 12.99
C ILE A 182 6.92 23.11 12.67
N SER A 183 7.30 24.06 13.51
CA SER A 183 8.65 24.63 13.49
C SER A 183 9.63 23.60 14.06
N ASN A 184 10.74 23.38 13.34
CA ASN A 184 11.94 22.79 13.91
C ASN A 184 12.74 23.85 14.65
#